data_AF-A0A952PVJ8-F1
#
_entry.id   AF-A0A952PVJ8-F1
#
_cell.length_a   1.000
_cell.length_b   1.000
_cell.length_c   1.000
_cell.angle_alpha   90.00
_cell.angle_beta   90.00
_cell.angle_gamma   90.00
#
_symmetry.space_group_name_H-M   'P 1'
#
loop_
_entity.id
_entity.type
_entity.pdbx_description
1 polymer ?
#
loop_
_entity_poly.entity_id
_entity_poly.type
_entity_poly.pdbx_seq_one_letter_code
_entity_poly.pdbx_strand_id
1 'polypeptide(L)'
;MPLDPLNLTRNASINRAAILDLPGVELPADVRGKRAYDLLASFAISAAIKPHKAALGIEDELPDAILPPVLDYCLRSDDAAPRERADSVAAIIGVRLGCLLLMLKRGDPINRQARDDWDDSYWIHWATIQHVIIGGGLNRDVLGHRIALHAQAFLQQHGFPDMTVDRAGNAEVLPLIGAARSVPVGFTSARIFDFGQTYIKRAFAVYQHESLAALHLLPSMPSNCELDTHDPYAAGDEVQAAYRADLMCRVITDTARKYRTSSPLTIMCSLASYVQNGQPADRGCYGVLSLLSDNVEQYFANRLSADLKRPVTFHLMHDGTAAAAAYAGAEHAAVITMGTALGIGFPPPADRVHPLAADFRVGDLKGLS
;
A
#
# COMPACT_ATOMS: atom_id res chain seq x y z
N MET A 1 -22.46 -5.46 2.26
CA MET A 1 -22.40 -4.52 1.13
C MET A 1 -21.56 -5.21 0.09
N PRO A 2 -22.09 -5.41 -1.13
CA PRO A 2 -21.35 -6.06 -2.20
C PRO A 2 -20.01 -5.37 -2.44
N LEU A 3 -19.02 -6.14 -2.88
CA LEU A 3 -17.75 -5.61 -3.33
C LEU A 3 -17.97 -4.76 -4.58
N ASP A 4 -17.58 -3.50 -4.50
CA ASP A 4 -17.31 -2.64 -5.65
C ASP A 4 -15.79 -2.47 -5.76
N PRO A 5 -15.12 -3.13 -6.73
CA PRO A 5 -13.66 -3.05 -6.89
C PRO A 5 -13.15 -1.63 -7.15
N LEU A 6 -14.02 -0.72 -7.61
CA LEU A 6 -13.68 0.67 -7.94
C LEU A 6 -13.91 1.62 -6.76
N ASN A 7 -14.77 1.23 -5.81
CA ASN A 7 -15.13 2.03 -4.63
C ASN A 7 -15.00 1.20 -3.35
N LEU A 8 -13.76 0.80 -3.05
CA LEU A 8 -13.49 -0.08 -1.92
C LEU A 8 -13.93 0.54 -0.59
N THR A 9 -14.53 -0.31 0.24
CA THR A 9 -14.90 0.02 1.61
C THR A 9 -13.94 -0.67 2.58
N ARG A 10 -13.97 -0.29 3.85
CA ARG A 10 -13.16 -0.94 4.90
C ARG A 10 -13.31 -2.47 4.96
N ASN A 11 -14.44 -3.01 4.51
CA ASN A 11 -14.67 -4.45 4.52
C ASN A 11 -13.72 -5.16 3.54
N ALA A 12 -13.30 -4.51 2.45
CA ALA A 12 -12.36 -5.08 1.47
C ALA A 12 -10.96 -5.35 2.05
N SER A 13 -10.65 -4.81 3.23
CA SER A 13 -9.37 -5.06 3.91
C SER A 13 -9.12 -6.55 4.10
N ILE A 14 -7.96 -7.00 3.63
CA ILE A 14 -7.50 -8.39 3.82
C ILE A 14 -6.79 -8.59 5.17
N ASN A 15 -6.46 -7.51 5.91
CA ASN A 15 -5.75 -7.60 7.19
C ASN A 15 -6.43 -8.52 8.21
N ARG A 16 -7.78 -8.57 8.20
CA ARG A 16 -8.59 -9.39 9.10
C ARG A 16 -8.88 -10.79 8.56
N ALA A 17 -8.49 -11.09 7.32
CA ALA A 17 -8.72 -12.40 6.72
C ALA A 17 -7.88 -13.45 7.44
N ALA A 18 -8.54 -14.40 8.11
CA ALA A 18 -7.91 -15.50 8.82
C ALA A 18 -7.83 -16.74 7.94
N ILE A 19 -6.71 -17.46 7.99
CA ILE A 19 -6.52 -18.73 7.28
C ILE A 19 -6.85 -19.86 8.26
N LEU A 20 -8.12 -20.29 8.32
CA LEU A 20 -8.54 -21.32 9.28
C LEU A 20 -8.11 -22.72 8.85
N ASP A 21 -8.34 -23.04 7.58
CA ASP A 21 -7.90 -24.29 6.97
C ASP A 21 -7.82 -24.17 5.44
N LEU A 22 -7.05 -25.04 4.80
CA LEU A 22 -7.00 -25.19 3.35
C LEU A 22 -7.14 -26.68 3.04
N PRO A 23 -8.37 -27.19 2.83
CA PRO A 23 -8.58 -28.62 2.63
C PRO A 23 -7.70 -29.18 1.50
N GLY A 24 -6.96 -30.24 1.79
CA GLY A 24 -5.99 -30.86 0.88
C GLY A 24 -4.60 -30.21 0.87
N VAL A 25 -4.34 -29.24 1.75
CA VAL A 25 -3.04 -28.55 1.88
C VAL A 25 -2.54 -28.71 3.30
N GLU A 26 -1.29 -29.16 3.46
CA GLU A 26 -0.63 -29.17 4.75
C GLU A 26 -0.19 -27.74 5.10
N LEU A 27 -0.96 -27.08 5.96
CA LEU A 27 -0.65 -25.73 6.43
C LEU A 27 0.54 -25.74 7.40
N PRO A 28 1.50 -24.82 7.26
CA PRO A 28 2.50 -24.57 8.29
C PRO A 28 1.84 -24.26 9.64
N ALA A 29 2.42 -24.76 10.73
CA ALA A 29 1.85 -24.62 12.08
C ALA A 29 1.70 -23.16 12.53
N ASP A 30 2.53 -22.26 12.00
CA ASP A 30 2.51 -20.82 12.27
C ASP A 30 1.51 -20.04 11.39
N VAL A 31 0.83 -20.68 10.43
CA VAL A 31 -0.16 -20.06 9.54
C VAL A 31 -1.59 -20.30 10.02
N ARG A 32 -1.90 -21.51 10.48
CA ARG A 32 -3.27 -21.91 10.82
C ARG A 32 -3.87 -21.01 11.91
N GLY A 33 -5.05 -20.46 11.63
CA GLY A 33 -5.80 -19.57 12.52
C GLY A 33 -5.25 -18.13 12.61
N LYS A 34 -4.17 -17.80 11.89
CA LYS A 34 -3.60 -16.45 11.88
C LYS A 34 -4.29 -15.58 10.84
N ARG A 35 -4.33 -14.27 11.12
CA ARG A 35 -4.80 -13.26 10.17
C ARG A 35 -3.68 -12.85 9.23
N ALA A 36 -4.02 -12.35 8.06
CA ALA A 36 -3.04 -11.81 7.11
C ALA A 36 -2.12 -10.75 7.75
N TYR A 37 -2.68 -9.88 8.61
CA TYR A 37 -1.90 -8.90 9.37
C TYR A 37 -0.82 -9.55 10.25
N ASP A 38 -1.18 -10.64 10.95
CA ASP A 38 -0.28 -11.36 11.85
C ASP A 38 0.84 -12.12 11.13
N LEU A 39 0.71 -12.29 9.81
CA LEU A 39 1.64 -13.08 8.98
C LEU A 39 2.55 -12.21 8.10
N LEU A 40 2.05 -11.07 7.63
CA LEU A 40 2.65 -10.31 6.50
C LEU A 40 2.86 -8.82 6.78
N ALA A 41 2.40 -8.30 7.91
CA ALA A 41 2.76 -6.93 8.33
C ALA A 41 4.25 -6.82 8.68
N SER A 42 4.77 -5.59 8.73
CA SER A 42 6.19 -5.32 9.01
C SER A 42 6.68 -6.02 10.28
N PHE A 43 5.91 -5.97 11.38
CA PHE A 43 6.29 -6.63 12.63
C PHE A 43 6.36 -8.17 12.50
N ALA A 44 5.48 -8.77 11.68
CA ALA A 44 5.44 -10.21 11.45
C ALA A 44 6.63 -10.68 10.60
N ILE A 45 7.04 -9.87 9.62
CA ILE A 45 8.27 -10.08 8.86
C ILE A 45 9.49 -9.97 9.78
N SER A 46 9.58 -8.92 10.59
CA SER A 46 10.65 -8.76 11.58
C SER A 46 10.70 -9.92 12.57
N ALA A 47 9.55 -10.42 13.02
CA ALA A 47 9.47 -11.60 13.88
C ALA A 47 9.96 -12.89 13.20
N ALA A 48 9.78 -13.04 11.88
CA ALA A 48 10.32 -14.17 11.12
C ALA A 48 11.86 -14.10 10.98
N ILE A 49 12.44 -12.89 10.99
CA ILE A 49 13.89 -12.69 10.86
C ILE A 49 14.61 -12.97 12.19
N LYS A 50 14.02 -12.58 13.32
CA LYS A 50 14.64 -12.62 14.66
C LYS A 50 15.30 -13.97 15.03
N PRO A 51 14.66 -15.13 14.81
CA PRO A 51 15.27 -16.43 15.13
C PRO A 51 16.55 -16.76 14.34
N HIS A 52 16.81 -16.03 13.25
CA HIS A 52 17.92 -16.29 12.34
C HIS A 52 19.03 -15.23 12.41
N LYS A 53 18.98 -14.28 13.36
CA LYS A 53 19.93 -13.17 13.48
C LYS A 53 21.39 -13.63 13.42
N ALA A 54 21.77 -14.61 14.26
CA ALA A 54 23.13 -15.12 14.31
C ALA A 54 23.62 -15.68 12.96
N ALA A 55 22.78 -16.45 12.27
CA ALA A 55 23.10 -17.04 10.97
C ALA A 55 23.10 -16.02 9.81
N LEU A 56 22.49 -14.85 10.03
CA LEU A 56 22.48 -13.72 9.09
C LEU A 56 23.58 -12.70 9.43
N GLY A 57 24.36 -12.90 10.49
CA GLY A 57 25.37 -11.94 10.96
C GLY A 57 24.76 -10.63 11.50
N ILE A 58 23.53 -10.69 12.02
CA ILE A 58 22.78 -9.54 12.53
C ILE A 58 23.04 -9.40 14.03
N GLU A 59 23.40 -8.20 14.47
CA GLU A 59 23.54 -7.87 15.89
C GLU A 59 22.19 -7.95 16.64
N ASP A 60 22.22 -8.39 17.88
CA ASP A 60 20.99 -8.67 18.65
C ASP A 60 20.15 -7.42 18.93
N GLU A 61 20.75 -6.24 19.01
CA GLU A 61 20.09 -4.99 19.44
C GLU A 61 19.48 -4.16 18.30
N LEU A 62 19.52 -4.64 17.05
CA LEU A 62 18.99 -3.85 15.93
C LEU A 62 17.47 -3.65 16.02
N PRO A 63 16.97 -2.41 15.78
CA PRO A 63 15.53 -2.12 15.74
C PRO A 63 14.79 -2.93 14.68
N ASP A 64 13.54 -3.30 14.97
CA ASP A 64 12.71 -4.13 14.07
C ASP A 64 12.55 -3.53 12.67
N ALA A 65 12.51 -2.21 12.55
CA ALA A 65 12.41 -1.50 11.28
C ALA A 65 13.62 -1.71 10.34
N ILE A 66 14.78 -2.08 10.90
CA ILE A 66 16.02 -2.29 10.14
C ILE A 66 16.18 -3.76 9.70
N LEU A 67 15.43 -4.70 10.31
CA LEU A 67 15.58 -6.12 10.00
C LEU A 67 15.26 -6.46 8.53
N PRO A 68 14.16 -5.99 7.91
CA PRO A 68 13.89 -6.31 6.51
C PRO A 68 14.96 -5.77 5.53
N PRO A 69 15.44 -4.51 5.64
CA PRO A 69 16.60 -4.04 4.86
C PRO A 69 17.85 -4.90 5.02
N VAL A 70 18.14 -5.38 6.23
CA VAL A 70 19.31 -6.24 6.48
C VAL A 70 19.13 -7.62 5.85
N LEU A 71 17.93 -8.22 5.95
CA LEU A 71 17.62 -9.47 5.26
C LEU A 71 17.83 -9.34 3.74
N ASP A 72 17.36 -8.23 3.15
CA ASP A 72 17.53 -7.91 1.73
C ASP A 72 19.01 -7.72 1.34
N TYR A 73 19.83 -7.16 2.22
CA TYR A 73 21.28 -7.11 2.05
C TYR A 73 21.90 -8.52 2.05
N CYS A 74 21.52 -9.39 2.99
CA CYS A 74 22.02 -10.77 3.06
C CYS A 74 21.66 -11.58 1.80
N LEU A 75 20.51 -11.34 1.17
CA LEU A 75 20.12 -11.98 -0.09
C LEU A 75 21.07 -11.67 -1.27
N ARG A 76 21.83 -10.57 -1.17
CA ARG A 76 22.84 -10.17 -2.17
C ARG A 76 24.27 -10.56 -1.78
N SER A 77 24.47 -11.22 -0.63
CA SER A 77 25.79 -11.62 -0.16
C SER A 77 26.48 -12.56 -1.14
N ASP A 78 27.79 -12.39 -1.36
CA ASP A 78 28.62 -13.35 -2.10
C ASP A 78 28.78 -14.67 -1.31
N ASP A 79 28.81 -14.59 0.02
CA ASP A 79 28.81 -15.75 0.90
C ASP A 79 27.49 -16.51 0.83
N ALA A 80 27.57 -17.82 0.56
CA ALA A 80 26.43 -18.71 0.43
C ALA A 80 25.65 -18.87 1.74
N ALA A 81 26.31 -18.95 2.89
CA ALA A 81 25.65 -19.25 4.16
C ALA A 81 24.58 -18.19 4.56
N PRO A 82 24.90 -16.89 4.66
CA PRO A 82 23.90 -15.86 4.96
C PRO A 82 22.88 -15.69 3.83
N ARG A 83 23.27 -15.90 2.57
CA ARG A 83 22.38 -15.80 1.41
C ARG A 83 21.29 -16.89 1.43
N GLU A 84 21.68 -18.14 1.60
CA GLU A 84 20.75 -19.28 1.72
C GLU A 84 19.85 -19.15 2.95
N ARG A 85 20.42 -18.67 4.07
CA ARG A 85 19.61 -18.38 5.26
C ARG A 85 18.58 -17.30 4.99
N ALA A 86 18.97 -16.21 4.34
CA ALA A 86 18.05 -15.13 4.01
C ALA A 86 16.95 -15.58 3.04
N ASP A 87 17.30 -16.42 2.05
CA ASP A 87 16.35 -17.04 1.12
C ASP A 87 15.35 -17.94 1.86
N SER A 88 15.81 -18.73 2.85
CA SER A 88 14.91 -19.55 3.68
C SER A 88 13.88 -18.72 4.47
N VAL A 89 14.26 -17.52 4.95
CA VAL A 89 13.33 -16.60 5.62
C VAL A 89 12.37 -15.97 4.61
N ALA A 90 12.86 -15.58 3.43
CA ALA A 90 12.00 -15.11 2.35
C ALA A 90 11.00 -16.18 1.90
N ALA A 91 11.39 -17.46 1.91
CA ALA A 91 10.52 -18.59 1.62
C ALA A 91 9.39 -18.75 2.65
N ILE A 92 9.68 -18.59 3.95
CA ILE A 92 8.64 -18.58 5.00
C ILE A 92 7.59 -17.50 4.72
N ILE A 93 8.05 -16.28 4.41
CA ILE A 93 7.16 -15.14 4.13
C ILE A 93 6.37 -15.37 2.83
N GLY A 94 7.03 -15.88 1.79
CA GLY A 94 6.39 -16.22 0.52
C GLY A 94 5.34 -17.32 0.65
N VAL A 95 5.59 -18.37 1.43
CA VAL A 95 4.60 -19.42 1.72
C VAL A 95 3.40 -18.86 2.48
N ARG A 96 3.62 -17.96 3.45
CA ARG A 96 2.52 -17.27 4.16
C ARG A 96 1.65 -16.45 3.20
N LEU A 97 2.28 -15.72 2.27
CA LEU A 97 1.56 -15.00 1.21
C LEU A 97 0.81 -15.96 0.29
N GLY A 98 1.45 -17.06 -0.15
CA GLY A 98 0.83 -18.10 -0.95
C GLY A 98 -0.40 -18.72 -0.29
N CYS A 99 -0.34 -19.01 1.02
CA CYS A 99 -1.48 -19.51 1.79
C CYS A 99 -2.63 -18.49 1.83
N LEU A 100 -2.33 -17.20 2.03
CA LEU A 100 -3.35 -16.14 1.99
C LEU A 100 -4.01 -16.07 0.62
N LEU A 101 -3.22 -16.04 -0.46
CA LEU A 101 -3.73 -15.95 -1.82
C LEU A 101 -4.56 -17.18 -2.20
N LEU A 102 -4.11 -18.38 -1.81
CA LEU A 102 -4.83 -19.63 -2.03
C LEU A 102 -6.18 -19.64 -1.29
N MET A 103 -6.20 -19.17 -0.04
CA MET A 103 -7.43 -19.03 0.74
C MET A 103 -8.42 -18.09 0.07
N LEU A 104 -7.96 -16.91 -0.39
CA LEU A 104 -8.80 -15.92 -1.06
C LEU A 104 -9.33 -16.46 -2.40
N LYS A 105 -8.46 -17.10 -3.19
CA LYS A 105 -8.77 -17.67 -4.51
C LYS A 105 -9.81 -18.78 -4.45
N ARG A 106 -9.69 -19.69 -3.48
CA ARG A 106 -10.62 -20.83 -3.30
C ARG A 106 -11.91 -20.41 -2.61
N GLY A 107 -11.81 -19.56 -1.60
CA GLY A 107 -12.93 -19.23 -0.72
C GLY A 107 -13.58 -20.48 -0.13
N ASP A 108 -12.80 -21.38 0.47
CA ASP A 108 -13.36 -22.59 1.08
C ASP A 108 -14.38 -22.24 2.19
N PRO A 109 -15.45 -23.04 2.41
CA PRO A 109 -16.54 -22.70 3.32
C PRO A 109 -16.11 -22.29 4.74
N ILE A 110 -15.09 -22.95 5.29
CA ILE A 110 -14.55 -22.64 6.62
C ILE A 110 -13.94 -21.23 6.70
N ASN A 111 -13.26 -20.79 5.64
CA ASN A 111 -12.69 -19.44 5.57
C ASN A 111 -13.77 -18.39 5.29
N ARG A 112 -14.80 -18.73 4.51
CA ARG A 112 -15.96 -17.85 4.30
C ARG A 112 -16.69 -17.56 5.61
N GLN A 113 -16.91 -18.57 6.43
CA GLN A 113 -17.55 -18.42 7.74
C GLN A 113 -16.75 -17.52 8.70
N ALA A 114 -15.42 -17.50 8.57
CA ALA A 114 -14.54 -16.63 9.36
C ALA A 114 -14.58 -15.15 8.93
N ARG A 115 -15.18 -14.86 7.78
CA ARG A 115 -15.37 -13.53 7.18
C ARG A 115 -16.86 -13.34 6.86
N ASP A 116 -17.68 -13.47 7.88
CA ASP A 116 -19.13 -13.24 7.82
C ASP A 116 -19.51 -11.80 7.43
N ASP A 117 -18.56 -10.86 7.50
CA ASP A 117 -18.67 -9.50 6.97
C ASP A 117 -18.56 -9.41 5.43
N TRP A 118 -18.16 -10.49 4.76
CA TRP A 118 -18.12 -10.63 3.30
C TRP A 118 -19.32 -11.42 2.78
N ASP A 119 -20.02 -10.85 1.80
CA ASP A 119 -20.95 -11.60 0.97
C ASP A 119 -20.22 -12.31 -0.19
N ASP A 120 -20.97 -13.09 -0.98
CA ASP A 120 -20.41 -13.90 -2.07
C ASP A 120 -19.67 -13.08 -3.13
N SER A 121 -19.96 -11.78 -3.29
CA SER A 121 -19.32 -10.96 -4.32
C SER A 121 -17.81 -10.82 -4.11
N TYR A 122 -17.34 -10.83 -2.85
CA TYR A 122 -15.91 -10.79 -2.54
C TYR A 122 -15.21 -12.08 -2.98
N TRP A 123 -15.79 -13.23 -2.66
CA TRP A 123 -15.25 -14.54 -3.00
C TRP A 123 -15.29 -14.81 -4.49
N ILE A 124 -16.39 -14.43 -5.16
CA ILE A 124 -16.51 -14.51 -6.61
C ILE A 124 -15.43 -13.66 -7.28
N HIS A 125 -15.21 -12.43 -6.81
CA HIS A 125 -14.17 -11.57 -7.38
C HIS A 125 -12.77 -12.15 -7.20
N TRP A 126 -12.41 -12.59 -5.98
CA TRP A 126 -11.12 -13.23 -5.72
C TRP A 126 -10.90 -14.51 -6.54
N ALA A 127 -11.96 -15.30 -6.79
CA ALA A 127 -11.89 -16.45 -7.67
C ALA A 127 -11.50 -16.07 -9.11
N THR A 128 -11.77 -14.84 -9.56
CA THR A 128 -11.35 -14.36 -10.88
C THR A 128 -9.89 -13.93 -10.96
N ILE A 129 -9.24 -13.59 -9.83
CA ILE A 129 -7.89 -13.00 -9.84
C ILE A 129 -6.85 -14.01 -10.33
N GLN A 130 -6.11 -13.64 -11.37
CA GLN A 130 -5.02 -14.42 -11.97
C GLN A 130 -3.66 -13.78 -11.74
N HIS A 131 -3.60 -12.47 -11.53
CA HIS A 131 -2.35 -11.73 -11.37
C HIS A 131 -2.33 -10.99 -10.05
N VAL A 132 -1.35 -11.26 -9.20
CA VAL A 132 -1.15 -10.52 -7.95
C VAL A 132 0.14 -9.74 -8.05
N ILE A 133 0.04 -8.42 -7.92
CA ILE A 133 1.20 -7.54 -7.88
C ILE A 133 1.46 -7.13 -6.44
N ILE A 134 2.66 -7.41 -5.93
CA ILE A 134 3.07 -6.97 -4.60
C ILE A 134 3.91 -5.69 -4.67
N GLY A 135 3.63 -4.77 -3.75
CA GLY A 135 4.31 -3.50 -3.59
C GLY A 135 4.51 -3.11 -2.13
N GLY A 136 4.82 -1.84 -1.85
CA GLY A 136 5.12 -1.35 -0.51
C GLY A 136 6.60 -1.40 -0.15
N GLY A 137 6.97 -0.71 0.94
CA GLY A 137 8.36 -0.50 1.34
C GLY A 137 9.12 -1.78 1.72
N LEU A 138 8.40 -2.84 2.11
CA LEU A 138 8.99 -4.15 2.42
C LEU A 138 9.38 -4.94 1.16
N ASN A 139 8.92 -4.51 -0.02
CA ASN A 139 9.11 -5.20 -1.31
C ASN A 139 10.00 -4.41 -2.29
N ARG A 140 10.80 -3.45 -1.81
CA ARG A 140 11.54 -2.51 -2.67
C ARG A 140 12.64 -3.17 -3.54
N ASP A 141 13.04 -4.39 -3.21
CA ASP A 141 14.28 -5.00 -3.72
C ASP A 141 14.19 -6.53 -3.89
N VAL A 142 15.31 -7.24 -3.74
CA VAL A 142 15.48 -8.69 -3.96
C VAL A 142 14.56 -9.50 -3.05
N LEU A 143 14.35 -9.04 -1.81
CA LEU A 143 13.42 -9.66 -0.86
C LEU A 143 12.01 -9.77 -1.44
N GLY A 144 11.49 -8.69 -2.05
CA GLY A 144 10.17 -8.70 -2.67
C GLY A 144 10.09 -9.70 -3.84
N HIS A 145 11.15 -9.80 -4.65
CA HIS A 145 11.22 -10.80 -5.72
C HIS A 145 11.22 -12.23 -5.18
N ARG A 146 11.99 -12.51 -4.13
CA ARG A 146 12.02 -13.84 -3.49
C ARG A 146 10.68 -14.21 -2.87
N ILE A 147 10.02 -13.29 -2.17
CA ILE A 147 8.69 -13.51 -1.59
C ILE A 147 7.68 -13.86 -2.69
N ALA A 148 7.66 -13.10 -3.79
CA ALA A 148 6.79 -13.36 -4.93
C ALA A 148 7.07 -14.73 -5.56
N LEU A 149 8.35 -15.07 -5.79
CA LEU A 149 8.78 -16.36 -6.33
C LEU A 149 8.28 -17.54 -5.47
N HIS A 150 8.48 -17.48 -4.15
CA HIS A 150 8.06 -18.55 -3.25
C HIS A 150 6.54 -18.64 -3.11
N ALA A 151 5.83 -17.51 -3.12
CA ALA A 151 4.37 -17.50 -3.14
C ALA A 151 3.82 -18.13 -4.42
N GLN A 152 4.40 -17.81 -5.58
CA GLN A 152 4.02 -18.39 -6.87
C GLN A 152 4.30 -19.90 -6.92
N ALA A 153 5.47 -20.34 -6.45
CA ALA A 153 5.80 -21.76 -6.39
C ALA A 153 4.81 -22.54 -5.51
N PHE A 154 4.41 -21.97 -4.37
CA PHE A 154 3.39 -22.55 -3.49
C PHE A 154 2.03 -22.68 -4.21
N LEU A 155 1.57 -21.63 -4.91
CA LEU A 155 0.31 -21.65 -5.65
C LEU A 155 0.33 -22.70 -6.79
N GLN A 156 1.44 -22.80 -7.52
CA GLN A 156 1.65 -23.81 -8.57
C GLN A 156 1.54 -25.24 -8.01
N GLN A 157 2.22 -25.51 -6.90
CA GLN A 157 2.17 -26.82 -6.24
C GLN A 157 0.76 -27.20 -5.78
N HIS A 158 -0.08 -26.21 -5.49
CA HIS A 158 -1.45 -26.40 -4.99
C HIS A 158 -2.54 -26.18 -6.04
N GLY A 159 -2.21 -26.37 -7.32
CA GLY A 159 -3.20 -26.48 -8.40
C GLY A 159 -3.61 -25.17 -9.06
N PHE A 160 -2.85 -24.09 -8.85
CA PHE A 160 -3.07 -22.79 -9.49
C PHE A 160 -1.84 -22.36 -10.32
N PRO A 161 -1.46 -23.12 -11.35
CA PRO A 161 -0.22 -22.86 -12.09
C PRO A 161 -0.23 -21.56 -12.89
N ASP A 162 -1.43 -21.12 -13.30
CA ASP A 162 -1.63 -19.92 -14.12
C ASP A 162 -1.78 -18.64 -13.28
N MET A 163 -1.82 -18.75 -11.95
CA MET A 163 -1.86 -17.58 -11.07
C MET A 163 -0.44 -17.04 -10.85
N THR A 164 -0.19 -15.80 -11.27
CA THR A 164 1.14 -15.17 -11.12
C THR A 164 1.20 -14.28 -9.89
N VAL A 165 2.39 -14.21 -9.30
CA VAL A 165 2.70 -13.27 -8.21
C VAL A 165 3.97 -12.54 -8.60
N ASP A 166 3.86 -11.22 -8.79
CA ASP A 166 4.93 -10.40 -9.32
C ASP A 166 5.24 -9.24 -8.38
N ARG A 167 6.50 -8.87 -8.27
CA ARG A 167 6.92 -7.65 -7.56
C ARG A 167 6.84 -6.46 -8.52
N ALA A 168 6.16 -5.41 -8.10
CA ALA A 168 6.12 -4.17 -8.86
C ALA A 168 7.51 -3.53 -9.08
N GLY A 169 7.78 -3.01 -10.27
CA GLY A 169 9.03 -2.31 -10.59
C GLY A 169 9.35 -1.13 -9.66
N ASN A 170 8.34 -0.31 -9.35
CA ASN A 170 8.41 0.83 -8.45
C ASN A 170 7.65 0.55 -7.13
N ALA A 171 7.90 -0.61 -6.51
CA ALA A 171 7.12 -1.15 -5.40
C ALA A 171 6.83 -0.14 -4.27
N GLU A 172 7.82 0.62 -3.81
CA GLU A 172 7.67 1.52 -2.66
C GLU A 172 6.85 2.78 -2.93
N VAL A 173 6.74 3.20 -4.20
CA VAL A 173 6.05 4.42 -4.63
C VAL A 173 4.80 4.16 -5.47
N LEU A 174 4.30 2.92 -5.50
CA LEU A 174 3.06 2.58 -6.22
C LEU A 174 1.87 3.50 -5.88
N PRO A 175 1.59 3.80 -4.59
CA PRO A 175 0.52 4.74 -4.26
C PRO A 175 0.72 6.11 -4.90
N LEU A 176 1.95 6.63 -4.95
CA LEU A 176 2.24 7.91 -5.60
C LEU A 176 2.02 7.84 -7.12
N ILE A 177 2.42 6.75 -7.78
CA ILE A 177 2.22 6.59 -9.22
C ILE A 177 0.72 6.56 -9.54
N GLY A 178 -0.06 5.70 -8.88
CA GLY A 178 -1.47 5.60 -9.23
C GLY A 178 -2.33 6.76 -8.70
N ALA A 179 -1.91 7.44 -7.62
CA ALA A 179 -2.49 8.73 -7.23
C ALA A 179 -2.23 9.78 -8.32
N ALA A 180 -1.01 9.87 -8.86
CA ALA A 180 -0.72 10.75 -10.00
C ALA A 180 -1.60 10.41 -11.22
N ARG A 181 -1.74 9.11 -11.55
CA ARG A 181 -2.61 8.71 -12.66
C ARG A 181 -4.08 9.08 -12.43
N SER A 182 -4.53 9.15 -11.17
CA SER A 182 -5.92 9.47 -10.79
C SER A 182 -6.23 10.98 -10.71
N VAL A 183 -5.28 11.86 -11.00
CA VAL A 183 -5.55 13.31 -11.06
C VAL A 183 -6.58 13.61 -12.17
N PRO A 184 -7.54 14.54 -11.97
CA PRO A 184 -8.47 14.90 -13.03
C PRO A 184 -7.78 15.46 -14.28
N VAL A 185 -8.38 15.26 -15.44
CA VAL A 185 -7.88 15.81 -16.71
C VAL A 185 -7.81 17.34 -16.71
N GLY A 186 -6.93 17.90 -17.54
CA GLY A 186 -6.77 19.35 -17.71
C GLY A 186 -5.64 19.99 -16.88
N PHE A 187 -4.90 19.22 -16.07
CA PHE A 187 -3.72 19.71 -15.37
C PHE A 187 -2.42 19.29 -16.07
N THR A 188 -1.46 20.22 -16.15
CA THR A 188 -0.11 19.93 -16.67
C THR A 188 0.84 19.45 -15.57
N SER A 189 0.46 19.63 -14.30
CA SER A 189 1.22 19.11 -13.16
C SER A 189 0.39 19.00 -11.89
N ALA A 190 0.81 18.16 -10.95
CA ALA A 190 0.15 17.99 -9.65
C ALA A 190 1.15 17.72 -8.52
N ARG A 191 0.76 18.03 -7.28
CA ARG A 191 1.48 17.54 -6.08
C ARG A 191 0.80 16.27 -5.59
N ILE A 192 1.62 15.25 -5.37
CA ILE A 192 1.15 13.93 -4.98
C ILE A 192 1.72 13.60 -3.61
N PHE A 193 0.84 13.15 -2.72
CA PHE A 193 1.22 12.74 -1.38
C PHE A 193 0.67 11.35 -1.10
N ASP A 194 1.47 10.53 -0.44
CA ASP A 194 1.08 9.25 0.11
C ASP A 194 1.28 9.32 1.63
N PHE A 195 0.18 9.58 2.34
CA PHE A 195 0.14 9.68 3.79
C PHE A 195 -0.03 8.27 4.39
N GLY A 196 1.09 7.55 4.44
CA GLY A 196 1.18 6.21 5.04
C GLY A 196 1.35 6.25 6.57
N GLN A 197 1.24 5.07 7.20
CA GLN A 197 1.35 4.96 8.66
C GLN A 197 2.74 5.22 9.21
N THR A 198 3.83 4.91 8.50
CA THR A 198 5.21 5.17 9.00
C THR A 198 5.83 6.40 8.33
N TYR A 199 5.63 6.56 7.02
CA TYR A 199 6.19 7.68 6.26
C TYR A 199 5.14 8.33 5.37
N ILE A 200 5.28 9.65 5.23
CA ILE A 200 4.63 10.47 4.23
C ILE A 200 5.56 10.56 3.03
N LYS A 201 5.18 9.95 1.91
CA LYS A 201 5.91 10.07 0.64
C LYS A 201 5.31 11.21 -0.18
N ARG A 202 6.16 11.86 -0.98
CA ARG A 202 5.81 13.09 -1.67
C ARG A 202 6.43 13.09 -3.05
N ALA A 203 5.68 13.57 -4.02
CA ALA A 203 6.17 13.68 -5.38
C ALA A 203 5.54 14.86 -6.13
N PHE A 204 6.17 15.19 -7.25
CA PHE A 204 5.67 16.10 -8.26
C PHE A 204 5.38 15.32 -9.54
N ALA A 205 4.12 15.34 -9.98
CA ALA A 205 3.71 14.71 -11.23
C ALA A 205 3.71 15.73 -12.37
N VAL A 206 4.25 15.33 -13.52
CA VAL A 206 4.27 16.13 -14.75
C VAL A 206 3.49 15.38 -15.83
N TYR A 207 2.58 16.09 -16.50
CA TYR A 207 1.75 15.53 -17.56
C TYR A 207 2.10 16.16 -18.91
N GLN A 208 2.12 15.34 -19.96
CA GLN A 208 2.30 15.77 -21.34
C GLN A 208 1.27 15.05 -22.21
N HIS A 209 0.50 15.80 -23.01
CA HIS A 209 -0.58 15.25 -23.83
C HIS A 209 -1.49 14.29 -23.04
N GLU A 210 -1.91 14.73 -21.84
CA GLU A 210 -2.75 13.96 -20.92
C GLU A 210 -2.15 12.61 -20.45
N SER A 211 -0.87 12.36 -20.69
CA SER A 211 -0.15 11.21 -20.16
C SER A 211 0.74 11.64 -18.99
N LEU A 212 0.86 10.79 -17.97
CA LEU A 212 1.82 10.99 -16.89
C LEU A 212 3.24 10.73 -17.44
N ALA A 213 4.00 11.81 -17.59
CA ALA A 213 5.34 11.78 -18.21
C ALA A 213 6.45 11.55 -17.17
N ALA A 214 6.32 12.14 -15.98
CA ALA A 214 7.31 11.97 -14.93
C ALA A 214 6.70 12.07 -13.54
N LEU A 215 7.32 11.35 -12.60
CA LEU A 215 7.09 11.47 -11.17
C LEU A 215 8.42 11.81 -10.48
N HIS A 216 8.57 13.06 -10.06
CA HIS A 216 9.76 13.50 -9.35
C HIS A 216 9.58 13.30 -7.85
N LEU A 217 10.37 12.39 -7.29
CA LEU A 217 10.32 12.07 -5.87
C LEU A 217 10.94 13.18 -5.04
N LEU A 218 10.32 13.43 -3.88
CA LEU A 218 10.81 14.32 -2.84
C LEU A 218 11.11 13.48 -1.59
N PRO A 219 12.03 13.92 -0.72
CA PRO A 219 12.36 13.18 0.49
C PRO A 219 11.12 12.86 1.33
N SER A 220 10.99 11.62 1.78
CA SER A 220 9.93 11.20 2.70
C SER A 220 10.04 11.91 4.04
N MET A 221 8.92 12.04 4.74
CA MET A 221 8.83 12.59 6.08
C MET A 221 8.20 11.57 7.03
N PRO A 222 8.52 11.58 8.33
CA PRO A 222 7.80 10.75 9.29
C PRO A 222 6.31 11.14 9.36
N SER A 223 5.43 10.15 9.46
CA SER A 223 3.98 10.37 9.58
C SER A 223 3.54 10.67 11.02
N ASN A 224 4.30 10.22 12.02
CA ASN A 224 3.94 10.23 13.44
C ASN A 224 2.64 9.47 13.78
N CYS A 225 2.12 8.57 12.93
CA CYS A 225 0.97 7.74 13.33
C CYS A 225 1.31 6.79 14.48
N GLU A 226 2.56 6.34 14.58
CA GLU A 226 3.03 5.46 15.65
C GLU A 226 3.05 6.15 17.03
N LEU A 227 2.98 7.49 17.06
CA LEU A 227 2.87 8.29 18.28
C LEU A 227 1.43 8.46 18.75
N ASP A 228 0.44 7.98 17.99
CA ASP A 228 -0.96 7.98 18.40
C ASP A 228 -1.13 6.96 19.53
N THR A 229 -1.00 7.42 20.78
CA THR A 229 -1.19 6.60 21.99
C THR A 229 -2.66 6.41 22.36
N HIS A 230 -3.55 7.09 21.64
CA HIS A 230 -4.97 7.15 21.95
C HIS A 230 -5.71 5.99 21.29
N ASP A 231 -6.67 5.45 22.02
CA ASP A 231 -7.52 4.38 21.54
C ASP A 231 -8.28 4.84 20.28
N PRO A 232 -8.05 4.25 19.09
CA PRO A 232 -8.78 4.61 17.87
C PRO A 232 -10.28 4.30 17.95
N TYR A 233 -10.75 3.67 19.04
CA TYR A 233 -12.15 3.43 19.37
C TYR A 233 -12.76 4.44 20.36
N ALA A 234 -11.97 5.37 20.91
CA ALA A 234 -12.52 6.45 21.74
C ALA A 234 -13.25 7.47 20.85
N ALA A 235 -14.55 7.66 21.08
CA ALA A 235 -15.31 8.71 20.43
C ALA A 235 -14.85 10.11 20.91
N GLY A 236 -14.77 11.07 19.98
CA GLY A 236 -14.61 12.49 20.33
C GLY A 236 -13.18 13.05 20.35
N ASP A 237 -12.21 12.42 19.69
CA ASP A 237 -10.84 12.98 19.63
C ASP A 237 -10.66 14.01 18.50
N GLU A 238 -11.43 15.11 18.58
CA GLU A 238 -11.29 16.27 17.68
C GLU A 238 -9.89 16.89 17.76
N VAL A 239 -9.20 16.73 18.89
CA VAL A 239 -7.83 17.23 19.10
C VAL A 239 -6.85 16.46 18.22
N GLN A 240 -6.93 15.12 18.20
CA GLN A 240 -6.11 14.30 17.31
C GLN A 240 -6.44 14.56 15.84
N ALA A 241 -7.73 14.71 15.51
CA ALA A 241 -8.15 15.06 14.17
C ALA A 241 -7.54 16.41 13.71
N ALA A 242 -7.62 17.44 14.57
CA ALA A 242 -7.02 18.74 14.31
C ALA A 242 -5.49 18.67 14.18
N TYR A 243 -4.81 17.95 15.08
CA TYR A 243 -3.36 17.72 15.01
C TYR A 243 -2.96 17.05 13.70
N ARG A 244 -3.70 16.02 13.27
CA ARG A 244 -3.46 15.29 12.04
C ARG A 244 -3.66 16.18 10.81
N ALA A 245 -4.73 16.98 10.78
CA ALA A 245 -4.95 17.96 9.73
C ALA A 245 -3.87 19.05 9.69
N ASP A 246 -3.42 19.54 10.84
CA ASP A 246 -2.33 20.52 10.95
C ASP A 246 -1.01 19.96 10.41
N LEU A 247 -0.70 18.69 10.70
CA LEU A 247 0.47 18.02 10.12
C LEU A 247 0.35 17.94 8.60
N MET A 248 -0.79 17.48 8.08
CA MET A 248 -1.02 17.37 6.63
C MET A 248 -0.89 18.74 5.94
N CYS A 249 -1.58 19.76 6.46
CA CYS A 249 -1.52 21.13 5.93
C CYS A 249 -0.09 21.68 5.95
N ARG A 250 0.67 21.50 7.03
CA ARG A 250 2.07 21.93 7.10
C ARG A 250 2.93 21.25 6.03
N VAL A 251 2.87 19.91 5.95
CA VAL A 251 3.65 19.15 4.96
C VAL A 251 3.32 19.59 3.53
N ILE A 252 2.04 19.77 3.23
CA ILE A 252 1.56 20.19 1.91
C ILE A 252 2.00 21.61 1.59
N THR A 253 1.76 22.56 2.50
CA THR A 253 2.08 23.98 2.29
C THR A 253 3.58 24.21 2.15
N ASP A 254 4.40 23.55 2.98
CA ASP A 254 5.86 23.61 2.87
C ASP A 254 6.35 23.04 1.54
N THR A 255 5.77 21.92 1.11
CA THR A 255 6.09 21.32 -0.20
C THR A 255 5.70 22.25 -1.34
N ALA A 256 4.50 22.84 -1.30
CA ALA A 256 3.99 23.74 -2.33
C ALA A 256 4.77 25.06 -2.40
N ARG A 257 5.22 25.60 -1.25
CA ARG A 257 6.03 26.82 -1.18
C ARG A 257 7.45 26.60 -1.68
N LYS A 258 8.06 25.46 -1.34
CA LYS A 258 9.43 25.12 -1.74
C LYS A 258 9.56 24.84 -3.23
N TYR A 259 8.56 24.19 -3.82
CA TYR A 259 8.55 23.83 -5.24
C TYR A 259 7.39 24.55 -5.91
N ARG A 260 7.61 25.74 -6.47
CA ARG A 260 6.54 26.54 -7.11
C ARG A 260 6.15 25.97 -8.47
N THR A 261 4.85 25.95 -8.76
CA THR A 261 4.28 25.71 -10.09
C THR A 261 3.23 26.75 -10.44
N SER A 262 2.88 26.80 -11.73
CA SER A 262 1.75 27.56 -12.26
C SER A 262 0.46 27.30 -11.48
N SER A 263 -0.42 28.29 -11.48
CA SER A 263 -1.76 28.23 -10.89
C SER A 263 -2.74 27.69 -11.93
N PRO A 264 -3.79 26.93 -11.54
CA PRO A 264 -4.16 26.49 -10.18
C PRO A 264 -3.27 25.37 -9.61
N LEU A 265 -3.27 25.20 -8.28
CA LEU A 265 -2.56 24.12 -7.61
C LEU A 265 -3.48 22.91 -7.43
N THR A 266 -3.11 21.78 -8.02
CA THR A 266 -3.80 20.50 -7.81
C THR A 266 -3.00 19.60 -6.89
N ILE A 267 -3.70 19.03 -5.90
CA ILE A 267 -3.15 18.12 -4.91
C ILE A 267 -3.96 16.83 -4.92
N MET A 268 -3.27 15.71 -5.04
CA MET A 268 -3.84 14.38 -4.83
C MET A 268 -3.13 13.74 -3.64
N CYS A 269 -3.92 13.24 -2.69
CA CYS A 269 -3.42 12.58 -1.49
C CYS A 269 -4.01 11.18 -1.39
N SER A 270 -3.16 10.16 -1.34
CA SER A 270 -3.55 8.86 -0.83
C SER A 270 -3.40 8.79 0.69
N LEU A 271 -4.33 8.14 1.37
CA LEU A 271 -4.33 7.93 2.82
C LEU A 271 -4.25 6.43 3.12
N ALA A 272 -3.54 6.06 4.19
CA ALA A 272 -3.65 4.75 4.82
C ALA A 272 -4.97 4.62 5.62
N SER A 273 -6.08 4.83 4.90
CA SER A 273 -7.46 4.84 5.36
C SER A 273 -8.36 4.71 4.12
N TYR A 274 -9.42 3.90 4.20
CA TYR A 274 -10.41 3.85 3.12
C TYR A 274 -11.09 5.21 2.98
N VAL A 275 -11.28 5.69 1.74
CA VAL A 275 -11.91 6.97 1.43
C VAL A 275 -13.16 6.73 0.58
N GLN A 276 -14.28 7.35 0.96
CA GLN A 276 -15.53 7.33 0.22
C GLN A 276 -16.04 8.75 0.05
N ASN A 277 -16.27 9.18 -1.20
CA ASN A 277 -16.81 10.51 -1.51
C ASN A 277 -16.04 11.66 -0.82
N GLY A 278 -14.69 11.60 -0.84
CA GLY A 278 -13.83 12.60 -0.21
C GLY A 278 -13.77 12.53 1.32
N GLN A 279 -14.30 11.47 1.93
CA GLN A 279 -14.37 11.27 3.37
C GLN A 279 -13.67 9.98 3.81
N PRO A 280 -12.77 10.00 4.81
CA PRO A 280 -12.27 8.78 5.44
C PRO A 280 -13.42 7.94 6.05
N ALA A 281 -13.39 6.64 5.80
CA ALA A 281 -14.49 5.71 6.07
C ALA A 281 -14.12 4.56 7.02
N ASP A 282 -12.88 4.48 7.47
CA ASP A 282 -12.41 3.51 8.45
C ASP A 282 -11.88 4.16 9.72
N ARG A 283 -11.48 3.32 10.68
CA ARG A 283 -10.93 3.74 11.98
C ARG A 283 -9.45 3.40 11.97
N GLY A 284 -8.61 4.43 11.95
CA GLY A 284 -7.16 4.35 11.86
C GLY A 284 -6.54 5.74 11.94
N CYS A 285 -5.22 5.85 11.80
CA CYS A 285 -4.47 7.11 11.95
C CYS A 285 -5.07 8.31 11.18
N TYR A 286 -5.58 8.07 9.97
CA TYR A 286 -6.20 9.10 9.14
C TYR A 286 -7.74 9.07 9.16
N GLY A 287 -8.34 8.03 9.73
CA GLY A 287 -9.79 7.91 9.86
C GLY A 287 -10.40 9.02 10.73
N VAL A 288 -9.67 9.47 11.76
CA VAL A 288 -10.08 10.56 12.68
C VAL A 288 -10.34 11.89 11.98
N LEU A 289 -9.78 12.11 10.78
CA LEU A 289 -10.06 13.31 9.99
C LEU A 289 -11.55 13.43 9.65
N SER A 290 -12.31 12.32 9.67
CA SER A 290 -13.75 12.34 9.44
C SER A 290 -14.52 13.16 10.48
N LEU A 291 -13.91 13.49 11.62
CA LEU A 291 -14.49 14.32 12.68
C LEU A 291 -14.45 15.82 12.37
N LEU A 292 -13.66 16.26 11.38
CA LEU A 292 -13.44 17.68 11.11
C LEU A 292 -14.50 18.32 10.20
N SER A 293 -15.11 17.52 9.33
CA SER A 293 -16.07 17.99 8.34
C SER A 293 -16.80 16.81 7.72
N ASP A 294 -18.02 17.05 7.22
CA ASP A 294 -18.76 16.09 6.40
C ASP A 294 -18.12 15.87 5.01
N ASN A 295 -17.20 16.75 4.61
CA ASN A 295 -16.39 16.60 3.41
C ASN A 295 -14.95 17.07 3.67
N VAL A 296 -14.08 16.12 4.02
CA VAL A 296 -12.67 16.39 4.34
C VAL A 296 -11.89 16.92 3.13
N GLU A 297 -12.22 16.51 1.90
CA GLU A 297 -11.61 17.11 0.69
C GLU A 297 -11.83 18.62 0.61
N GLN A 298 -13.08 19.07 0.78
CA GLN A 298 -13.45 20.48 0.74
C GLN A 298 -12.85 21.25 1.92
N TYR A 299 -12.78 20.63 3.10
CA TYR A 299 -12.08 21.19 4.27
C TYR A 299 -10.62 21.53 3.93
N PHE A 300 -9.87 20.57 3.38
CA PHE A 300 -8.47 20.80 3.00
C PHE A 300 -8.33 21.79 1.84
N ALA A 301 -9.19 21.71 0.81
CA ALA A 301 -9.18 22.66 -0.30
C ALA A 301 -9.32 24.11 0.18
N ASN A 302 -10.28 24.38 1.08
CA ASN A 302 -10.51 25.71 1.64
C ASN A 302 -9.33 26.18 2.48
N ARG A 303 -8.87 25.32 3.41
CA ARG A 303 -7.78 25.64 4.32
C ARG A 303 -6.47 25.92 3.58
N LEU A 304 -6.10 25.06 2.64
CA LEU A 304 -4.89 25.22 1.83
C LEU A 304 -4.97 26.43 0.91
N SER A 305 -6.16 26.73 0.35
CA SER A 305 -6.36 27.92 -0.48
C SER A 305 -6.13 29.21 0.31
N ALA A 306 -6.64 29.28 1.55
CA ALA A 306 -6.39 30.40 2.45
C ALA A 306 -4.90 30.53 2.80
N ASP A 307 -4.25 29.43 3.19
CA ASP A 307 -2.85 29.41 3.63
C ASP A 307 -1.84 29.73 2.50
N LEU A 308 -2.17 29.32 1.26
CA LEU A 308 -1.33 29.55 0.07
C LEU A 308 -1.73 30.80 -0.71
N LYS A 309 -2.84 31.47 -0.33
CA LYS A 309 -3.40 32.66 -0.99
C LYS A 309 -3.60 32.46 -2.50
N ARG A 310 -4.04 31.27 -2.90
CA ARG A 310 -4.37 30.92 -4.29
C ARG A 310 -5.35 29.74 -4.32
N PRO A 311 -6.13 29.56 -5.40
CA PRO A 311 -7.02 28.42 -5.52
C PRO A 311 -6.27 27.07 -5.45
N VAL A 312 -6.78 26.16 -4.63
CA VAL A 312 -6.30 24.79 -4.48
C VAL A 312 -7.43 23.81 -4.77
N THR A 313 -7.17 22.87 -5.68
CA THR A 313 -7.98 21.68 -5.88
C THR A 313 -7.35 20.54 -5.09
N PHE A 314 -8.13 19.85 -4.27
CA PHE A 314 -7.66 18.80 -3.36
C PHE A 314 -8.51 17.55 -3.48
N HIS A 315 -7.86 16.41 -3.62
CA HIS A 315 -8.51 15.10 -3.75
C HIS A 315 -7.89 14.08 -2.78
N LEU A 316 -8.74 13.18 -2.30
CA LEU A 316 -8.41 12.08 -1.41
C LEU A 316 -8.73 10.75 -2.07
N MET A 317 -7.86 9.78 -1.81
CA MET A 317 -8.14 8.37 -2.13
C MET A 317 -7.47 7.45 -1.11
N HIS A 318 -7.89 6.19 -1.09
CA HIS A 318 -7.23 5.14 -0.31
C HIS A 318 -5.89 4.73 -0.95
N ASP A 319 -4.87 4.47 -0.15
CA ASP A 319 -3.52 4.08 -0.61
C ASP A 319 -3.47 2.75 -1.37
N GLY A 320 -4.24 1.75 -0.97
CA GLY A 320 -4.37 0.50 -1.73
C GLY A 320 -5.02 0.72 -3.09
N THR A 321 -6.06 1.56 -3.15
CA THR A 321 -6.70 1.95 -4.42
C THR A 321 -5.75 2.74 -5.31
N ALA A 322 -4.96 3.65 -4.71
CA ALA A 322 -3.92 4.38 -5.41
C ALA A 322 -2.84 3.45 -5.95
N ALA A 323 -2.37 2.48 -5.17
CA ALA A 323 -1.39 1.50 -5.64
C ALA A 323 -1.92 0.69 -6.83
N ALA A 324 -3.20 0.29 -6.79
CA ALA A 324 -3.83 -0.45 -7.87
C ALA A 324 -4.02 0.37 -9.16
N ALA A 325 -4.28 1.66 -9.04
CA ALA A 325 -4.36 2.58 -10.18
C ALA A 325 -3.05 2.68 -10.97
N ALA A 326 -1.89 2.33 -10.37
CA ALA A 326 -0.63 2.22 -11.11
C ALA A 326 -0.67 1.14 -12.21
N TYR A 327 -1.55 0.14 -12.07
CA TYR A 327 -1.75 -0.96 -13.01
C TYR A 327 -3.10 -0.89 -13.75
N ALA A 328 -3.73 0.30 -13.81
CA ALA A 328 -5.02 0.44 -14.48
C ALA A 328 -5.01 -0.13 -15.91
N GLY A 329 -6.05 -0.90 -16.24
CA GLY A 329 -6.16 -1.72 -17.45
C GLY A 329 -5.77 -3.18 -17.26
N ALA A 330 -5.10 -3.55 -16.17
CA ALA A 330 -4.84 -4.96 -15.86
C ALA A 330 -6.10 -5.65 -15.35
N GLU A 331 -6.69 -6.49 -16.20
CA GLU A 331 -7.83 -7.33 -15.84
C GLU A 331 -7.42 -8.48 -14.91
N HIS A 332 -8.36 -8.97 -14.11
CA HIS A 332 -8.15 -10.10 -13.19
C HIS A 332 -6.93 -9.94 -12.27
N ALA A 333 -6.63 -8.70 -11.88
CA ALA A 333 -5.46 -8.37 -11.10
C ALA A 333 -5.81 -7.81 -9.72
N ALA A 334 -4.95 -8.08 -8.74
CA ALA A 334 -5.00 -7.47 -7.42
C ALA A 334 -3.62 -6.89 -7.07
N VAL A 335 -3.60 -5.70 -6.45
CA VAL A 335 -2.37 -5.08 -5.97
C VAL A 335 -2.36 -5.10 -4.45
N ILE A 336 -1.36 -5.77 -3.86
CA ILE A 336 -1.18 -5.87 -2.41
C ILE A 336 0.08 -5.11 -2.02
N THR A 337 -0.05 -4.08 -1.19
CA THR A 337 1.11 -3.37 -0.63
C THR A 337 1.42 -3.88 0.77
N MET A 338 2.68 -4.27 1.02
CA MET A 338 3.13 -4.72 2.34
C MET A 338 3.92 -3.62 3.04
N GLY A 339 3.48 -3.25 4.24
CA GLY A 339 4.08 -2.25 5.10
C GLY A 339 3.67 -2.48 6.56
N THR A 340 3.37 -1.40 7.30
CA THR A 340 2.83 -1.47 8.67
C THR A 340 1.60 -2.36 8.74
N ALA A 341 0.75 -2.29 7.73
CA ALA A 341 -0.36 -3.20 7.46
C ALA A 341 -0.37 -3.55 5.97
N LEU A 342 -1.31 -4.40 5.55
CA LEU A 342 -1.53 -4.71 4.15
C LEU A 342 -2.51 -3.70 3.53
N GLY A 343 -2.09 -3.06 2.44
CA GLY A 343 -3.00 -2.34 1.54
C GLY A 343 -3.46 -3.25 0.41
N ILE A 344 -4.69 -3.07 -0.06
CA ILE A 344 -5.24 -3.83 -1.18
C ILE A 344 -6.03 -2.90 -2.11
N GLY A 345 -5.89 -3.12 -3.42
CA GLY A 345 -6.71 -2.49 -4.43
C GLY A 345 -6.83 -3.36 -5.68
N PHE A 346 -7.85 -3.09 -6.49
CA PHE A 346 -8.05 -3.74 -7.78
C PHE A 346 -7.88 -2.70 -8.89
N PRO A 347 -7.12 -2.99 -9.96
CA PRO A 347 -6.87 -2.00 -11.00
C PRO A 347 -8.16 -1.52 -11.66
N PRO A 348 -8.37 -0.20 -11.82
CA PRO A 348 -9.50 0.31 -12.56
C PRO A 348 -9.30 0.12 -14.07
N PRO A 349 -10.35 0.27 -14.89
CA PRO A 349 -10.21 0.39 -16.34
C PRO A 349 -9.21 1.49 -16.74
N ALA A 350 -8.49 1.26 -17.85
CA ALA A 350 -7.42 2.15 -18.31
C ALA A 350 -7.91 3.56 -18.67
N ASP A 351 -9.16 3.71 -19.10
CA ASP A 351 -9.79 4.97 -19.51
C ASP A 351 -10.21 5.86 -18.32
N ARG A 352 -10.08 5.38 -17.09
CA ARG A 352 -10.42 6.12 -15.87
C ARG A 352 -9.26 6.90 -15.26
N VAL A 353 -8.06 6.74 -15.78
CA VAL A 353 -6.84 7.36 -15.25
C VAL A 353 -5.95 7.84 -16.39
N HIS A 354 -5.03 8.75 -16.10
CA HIS A 354 -4.00 9.13 -17.06
C HIS A 354 -3.17 7.90 -17.49
N PRO A 355 -2.95 7.67 -18.80
CA PRO A 355 -1.97 6.70 -19.26
C PRO A 355 -0.56 7.11 -18.83
N LEU A 356 0.34 6.14 -18.73
CA LEU A 356 1.77 6.43 -18.59
C LEU A 356 2.33 6.79 -19.97
N ALA A 357 3.17 7.82 -20.04
CA ALA A 357 3.95 8.08 -21.25
C ALA A 357 4.89 6.91 -21.55
N ALA A 358 5.22 6.70 -22.82
CA ALA A 358 6.11 5.60 -23.23
C ALA A 358 7.50 5.68 -22.58
N ASP A 359 7.97 6.89 -22.30
CA ASP A 359 9.24 7.17 -21.63
C ASP A 359 9.06 7.58 -20.16
N PHE A 360 7.94 7.21 -19.54
CA PHE A 360 7.62 7.57 -18.15
C PHE A 360 8.79 7.29 -17.20
N ARG A 361 9.15 8.29 -16.39
CA ARG A 361 10.27 8.18 -15.43
C ARG A 361 9.83 8.44 -14.00
N VAL A 362 10.41 7.66 -13.10
CA VAL A 362 10.40 7.91 -11.66
C VAL A 362 11.83 8.21 -11.23
N GLY A 363 12.04 9.30 -10.52
CA GLY A 363 13.37 9.65 -10.04
C GLY A 363 13.38 10.88 -9.16
N ASP A 364 14.51 11.14 -8.50
CA ASP A 364 14.68 12.33 -7.68
C ASP A 364 14.66 13.60 -8.52
N LEU A 365 14.14 14.69 -7.93
CA LEU A 365 14.12 16.02 -8.55
C LEU A 365 15.52 16.52 -8.96
N LYS A 366 16.60 15.97 -8.40
CA LYS A 366 17.99 16.32 -8.72
C LYS A 366 18.55 15.68 -10.00
N GLY A 367 17.83 14.72 -10.60
CA GLY A 367 18.34 13.91 -11.73
C GLY A 367 17.84 14.30 -13.12
N LEU A 368 17.10 15.40 -13.27
CA LEU A 368 16.39 15.74 -14.52
C LEU A 368 16.52 17.23 -14.93
N SER A 369 17.60 17.89 -14.51
CA SER A 369 17.99 19.23 -15.00
C SER A 369 18.78 19.18 -16.30
#